data_AF-A0A1P8WKF0-F1
#
_entry.id   AF-A0A1P8WKF0-F1
#
_cell.length_a   1.000
_cell.length_b   1.000
_cell.length_c   1.000
_cell.angle_alpha   90.00
_cell.angle_beta   90.00
_cell.angle_gamma   90.00
#
_symmetry.space_group_name_H-M   'P 1'
#
loop_
_entity.id
_entity.type
_entity.pdbx_description
1 polymer ?
#
loop_
_entity_poly.entity_id
_entity_poly.type
_entity_poly.pdbx_seq_one_letter_code
_entity_poly.pdbx_strand_id
1 'polypeptide(L)'
;MNQHTDLRIHLKLQPEAAAKLIEFQDELHSRLQAAFSDWLVDDPDNLRIVTCHPVIDDEIQITWHIDDVHEVRSDLTDDQAWTVLQDIKRHHDAGIGINWHVIENAAERLYGESPDA
;
A
#
# COMPACT_ATOMS: atom_id res chain seq x y z
N MET A 1 -15.53 -3.26 15.18
CA MET A 1 -15.64 -1.93 14.53
C MET A 1 -14.56 -1.03 15.11
N ASN A 2 -13.30 -1.29 14.76
CA ASN A 2 -12.17 -0.46 15.15
C ASN A 2 -11.77 0.37 13.94
N GLN A 3 -12.16 1.63 13.92
CA GLN A 3 -11.62 2.57 12.95
C GLN A 3 -10.25 2.99 13.48
N HIS A 4 -9.18 2.41 12.92
CA HIS A 4 -7.85 2.99 13.07
C HIS A 4 -7.85 4.33 12.31
N THR A 5 -8.20 5.41 12.98
CA THR A 5 -7.99 6.77 12.47
C THR A 5 -6.49 7.06 12.46
N ASP A 6 -5.85 6.81 11.32
CA ASP A 6 -4.51 7.31 11.02
C ASP A 6 -4.59 8.85 10.93
N LEU A 7 -4.24 9.53 12.02
CA LEU A 7 -4.20 11.00 12.10
C LEU A 7 -3.01 11.53 11.29
N ARG A 8 -3.13 11.55 9.96
CA ARG A 8 -2.16 12.25 9.10
C ARG A 8 -2.42 13.75 9.14
N ILE A 9 -1.46 14.48 9.69
CA ILE A 9 -1.42 15.94 9.69
C ILE A 9 -1.36 16.42 8.24
N HIS A 10 -2.46 16.95 7.72
CA HIS A 10 -2.52 17.55 6.39
C HIS A 10 -1.87 18.95 6.44
N LEU A 11 -0.59 19.02 6.08
CA LEU A 11 0.08 20.29 5.85
C LEU A 11 -0.33 20.82 4.48
N LYS A 12 -1.14 21.89 4.44
CA LYS A 12 -1.43 22.61 3.19
C LYS A 12 -0.18 23.34 2.74
N LEU A 13 0.51 22.78 1.76
CA LEU A 13 1.63 23.42 1.08
C LEU A 13 1.09 24.41 0.05
N GLN A 14 1.72 25.58 -0.05
CA GLN A 14 1.44 26.51 -1.14
C GLN A 14 1.87 25.86 -2.48
N PRO A 15 1.20 26.17 -3.62
CA PRO A 15 1.48 25.54 -4.91
C PRO A 15 2.96 25.61 -5.33
N GLU A 16 3.65 26.71 -5.05
CA GLU A 16 5.07 26.89 -5.33
C GLU A 16 5.98 26.03 -4.43
N ALA A 17 5.53 25.71 -3.22
CA ALA A 17 6.25 24.81 -2.32
C ALA A 17 6.02 23.34 -2.71
N ALA A 18 4.82 22.99 -3.19
CA ALA A 18 4.52 21.68 -3.73
C ALA A 18 5.34 21.38 -5.00
N ALA A 19 5.43 22.35 -5.93
CA ALA A 19 6.25 22.21 -7.15
C ALA A 19 7.73 21.97 -6.81
N LYS A 20 8.30 22.72 -5.85
CA LYS A 20 9.68 22.53 -5.39
C LYS A 20 9.88 21.18 -4.69
N LEU A 21 8.88 20.68 -3.98
CA LEU A 21 8.93 19.36 -3.36
C LEU A 21 8.90 18.25 -4.40
N ILE A 22 8.12 18.40 -5.48
CA ILE A 22 8.10 17.47 -6.61
C ILE A 22 9.46 17.45 -7.30
N GLU A 23 10.01 18.63 -7.65
CA GLU A 23 11.34 18.73 -8.25
C GLU A 23 12.42 18.10 -7.37
N PHE A 24 12.36 18.34 -6.05
CA PHE A 24 13.27 17.74 -5.09
C PHE A 24 13.09 16.21 -5.00
N GLN A 25 11.86 15.71 -5.09
CA GLN A 25 11.59 14.28 -5.10
C GLN A 25 12.12 13.60 -6.37
N ASP A 26 11.95 14.22 -7.53
CA ASP A 26 12.46 13.71 -8.80
C ASP A 26 14.00 13.68 -8.79
N GLU A 27 14.64 14.73 -8.28
CA GLU A 27 16.09 14.77 -8.11
C GLU A 27 16.57 13.69 -7.13
N LEU A 28 15.90 13.54 -5.99
CA LEU A 28 16.24 12.55 -4.98
C LEU A 28 16.02 11.12 -5.51
N HIS A 29 14.95 10.87 -6.26
CA HIS A 29 14.70 9.60 -6.94
C HIS A 29 15.78 9.27 -7.98
N SER A 30 16.15 10.24 -8.83
CA SER A 30 17.21 10.07 -9.82
C SER A 30 18.56 9.79 -9.16
N ARG A 31 18.89 10.50 -8.07
CA ARG A 31 20.13 10.29 -7.32
C ARG A 31 20.15 8.95 -6.58
N LEU A 32 19.02 8.52 -6.01
CA LEU A 32 18.91 7.20 -5.40
C LEU A 32 19.03 6.11 -6.47
N GLN A 33 18.34 6.19 -7.61
CA GLN A 33 18.50 5.23 -8.71
C GLN A 33 19.96 5.11 -9.17
N ALA A 34 20.65 6.24 -9.35
CA ALA A 34 22.05 6.26 -9.73
C ALA A 34 22.96 5.65 -8.66
N ALA A 35 22.69 5.92 -7.38
CA ALA A 35 23.46 5.39 -6.25
C ALA A 35 23.20 3.90 -5.99
N PHE A 36 21.97 3.43 -6.21
CA PHE A 36 21.57 2.04 -5.99
C PHE A 36 21.85 1.12 -7.18
N SER A 37 22.07 1.66 -8.38
CA SER A 37 22.52 0.88 -9.55
C SER A 37 23.86 0.16 -9.31
N ASP A 38 24.66 0.61 -8.34
CA ASP A 38 25.96 0.03 -7.98
C ASP A 38 25.88 -0.93 -6.77
N TRP A 39 24.73 -0.97 -6.05
CA TRP A 39 24.59 -1.64 -4.75
C TRP A 39 23.39 -2.60 -4.62
N LEU A 40 22.76 -3.00 -5.73
CA LEU A 40 21.63 -3.94 -5.74
C LEU A 40 21.94 -5.20 -6.56
N VAL A 41 22.66 -6.14 -5.95
CA VAL A 41 22.65 -7.54 -6.39
C VAL A 41 21.81 -8.41 -5.46
N ASP A 42 21.54 -7.99 -4.23
CA ASP A 42 20.81 -8.81 -3.26
C ASP A 42 19.56 -8.08 -2.74
N ASP A 43 18.41 -8.59 -3.22
CA ASP A 43 17.05 -8.41 -2.71
C ASP A 43 16.31 -7.07 -2.98
N PRO A 44 15.43 -7.03 -4.01
CA PRO A 44 14.62 -5.86 -4.34
C PRO A 44 13.47 -5.58 -3.35
N ASP A 45 13.16 -6.49 -2.41
CA ASP A 45 12.00 -6.35 -1.51
C ASP A 45 12.31 -5.54 -0.24
N ASN A 46 13.58 -5.16 0.01
CA ASN A 46 14.00 -4.50 1.25
C ASN A 46 14.13 -2.96 1.16
N LEU A 47 13.91 -2.36 -0.01
CA LEU A 47 13.98 -0.90 -0.18
C LEU A 47 12.60 -0.26 -0.16
N ARG A 48 12.07 -0.01 1.04
CA ARG A 48 10.89 0.86 1.22
C ARG A 48 11.30 2.33 1.06
N ILE A 49 11.37 2.83 -0.17
CA ILE A 49 11.40 4.27 -0.42
C ILE A 49 10.06 4.81 0.07
N VAL A 50 10.05 5.52 1.20
CA VAL A 50 8.90 6.31 1.63
C VAL A 50 8.82 7.51 0.68
N THR A 51 8.13 7.35 -0.44
CA THR A 51 7.80 8.45 -1.33
C THR A 51 6.69 9.28 -0.68
N CYS A 52 6.99 10.52 -0.36
CA CYS A 52 5.99 11.46 0.17
C CYS A 52 5.21 12.04 -1.01
N HIS A 53 4.27 11.30 -1.60
CA HIS A 53 3.53 11.81 -2.75
C HIS A 53 2.80 13.12 -2.38
N PRO A 54 2.99 14.22 -3.14
CA PRO A 54 2.19 15.41 -2.96
C PRO A 54 0.73 15.04 -3.25
N VAL A 55 -0.16 15.32 -2.30
CA VAL A 55 -1.60 15.14 -2.51
C VAL A 55 -2.04 16.19 -3.52
N ILE A 56 -2.45 15.75 -4.70
CA ILE A 56 -3.09 16.58 -5.71
C ILE A 56 -4.58 16.67 -5.33
N ASP A 57 -5.17 17.86 -5.36
CA ASP A 57 -6.53 18.15 -4.84
C ASP A 57 -7.68 17.38 -5.53
N ASP A 58 -7.38 16.57 -6.56
CA ASP A 58 -8.33 15.77 -7.37
C ASP A 58 -8.09 14.25 -7.34
N GLU A 59 -7.17 13.75 -6.49
CA GLU A 59 -6.89 12.31 -6.35
C GLU A 59 -7.17 11.79 -4.93
N ILE A 60 -7.61 10.53 -4.83
CA ILE A 60 -7.63 9.77 -3.58
C ILE A 60 -6.76 8.52 -3.70
N GLN A 61 -5.97 8.25 -2.67
CA GLN A 61 -5.18 7.02 -2.54
C GLN A 61 -5.64 6.24 -1.31
N ILE A 62 -6.05 4.99 -1.53
CA ILE A 62 -6.47 4.07 -0.46
C ILE A 62 -5.43 2.95 -0.38
N THR A 63 -4.89 2.72 0.82
CA THR A 63 -3.87 1.69 1.08
C THR A 63 -4.46 0.61 1.97
N TRP A 64 -4.16 -0.65 1.64
CA TRP A 64 -4.52 -1.83 2.42
C TRP A 64 -3.24 -2.56 2.84
N HIS A 65 -3.18 -2.97 4.10
CA HIS A 65 -2.05 -3.63 4.76
C HIS A 65 -2.40 -5.08 5.12
N ILE A 66 -1.39 -5.90 5.43
CA ILE A 66 -1.63 -7.29 5.87
C ILE A 66 -2.43 -7.35 7.18
N ASP A 67 -2.34 -6.32 8.02
CA ASP A 67 -3.14 -6.20 9.24
C ASP A 67 -4.64 -6.14 8.93
N ASP A 68 -5.03 -5.49 7.81
CA ASP A 68 -6.42 -5.46 7.37
C ASP A 68 -6.91 -6.86 6.98
N VAL A 69 -6.02 -7.71 6.44
CA VAL A 69 -6.35 -9.12 6.18
C VAL A 69 -6.53 -9.87 7.49
N HIS A 70 -5.68 -9.64 8.48
CA HIS A 70 -5.77 -10.29 9.78
C HIS A 70 -7.00 -9.86 10.59
N GLU A 71 -7.60 -8.69 10.33
CA GLU A 71 -8.89 -8.32 10.93
C GLU A 71 -10.03 -9.29 10.52
N VAL A 72 -9.92 -9.92 9.35
CA VAL A 72 -10.92 -10.85 8.82
C VAL A 72 -10.44 -12.30 8.93
N ARG A 73 -9.13 -12.53 8.81
CA ARG A 73 -8.48 -13.85 8.75
C ARG A 73 -7.24 -13.88 9.64
N SER A 74 -7.47 -13.92 10.94
CA SER A 74 -6.41 -13.97 11.96
C SER A 74 -5.63 -15.29 11.97
N ASP A 75 -6.13 -16.32 11.30
CA ASP A 75 -5.50 -17.65 11.19
C ASP A 75 -4.38 -17.70 10.14
N LEU A 76 -4.36 -16.76 9.20
CA LEU A 76 -3.35 -16.71 8.14
C LEU A 76 -2.01 -16.17 8.66
N THR A 77 -0.92 -16.61 8.05
CA THR A 77 0.41 -15.99 8.26
C THR A 77 0.54 -14.68 7.47
N ASP A 78 1.52 -13.84 7.81
CA ASP A 78 1.83 -12.60 7.07
C ASP A 78 2.04 -12.85 5.58
N ASP A 79 2.74 -13.94 5.21
CA ASP A 79 2.97 -14.33 3.81
C ASP A 79 1.66 -14.70 3.08
N GLN A 80 0.75 -15.38 3.78
CA GLN A 80 -0.56 -15.74 3.24
C GLN A 80 -1.44 -14.50 3.11
N ALA A 81 -1.45 -13.63 4.11
CA ALA A 81 -2.13 -12.34 4.06
C ALA A 81 -1.60 -11.46 2.91
N TRP A 82 -0.29 -11.44 2.71
CA TRP A 82 0.32 -10.76 1.57
C TRP A 82 -0.11 -11.36 0.23
N THR A 83 -0.20 -12.68 0.14
CA THR A 83 -0.71 -13.38 -1.04
C THR A 83 -2.15 -13.01 -1.34
N VAL A 84 -3.00 -12.84 -0.32
CA VAL A 84 -4.38 -12.33 -0.48
C VAL A 84 -4.39 -10.94 -1.10
N LEU A 85 -3.58 -10.00 -0.58
CA LEU A 85 -3.52 -8.64 -1.13
C LEU A 85 -2.99 -8.61 -2.57
N GLN A 86 -1.99 -9.44 -2.90
CA GLN A 86 -1.51 -9.59 -4.27
C GLN A 86 -2.59 -10.10 -5.22
N ASP A 87 -3.38 -11.06 -4.78
CA ASP A 87 -4.47 -11.60 -5.57
C ASP A 87 -5.56 -10.54 -5.81
N ILE A 88 -5.99 -9.83 -4.77
CA ILE A 88 -6.96 -8.72 -4.89
C ILE A 88 -6.45 -7.66 -5.87
N LYS A 89 -5.17 -7.29 -5.80
CA LYS A 89 -4.55 -6.35 -6.73
C LYS A 89 -4.59 -6.87 -8.16
N ARG A 90 -4.33 -8.16 -8.37
CA ARG A 90 -4.32 -8.81 -9.70
C ARG A 90 -5.73 -8.90 -10.31
N HIS A 91 -6.75 -9.09 -9.47
CA HIS A 91 -8.14 -9.27 -9.89
C HIS A 91 -9.03 -8.08 -9.50
N HIS A 92 -8.44 -6.89 -9.39
CA HIS A 92 -9.15 -5.69 -8.93
C HIS A 92 -10.30 -5.33 -9.87
N ASP A 93 -11.52 -5.28 -9.32
CA ASP A 93 -12.73 -4.83 -10.00
C ASP A 93 -13.06 -3.39 -9.60
N ALA A 94 -12.90 -2.46 -10.54
CA ALA A 94 -13.19 -1.03 -10.32
C ALA A 94 -14.68 -0.72 -10.08
N GLY A 95 -15.60 -1.63 -10.44
CA GLY A 95 -17.03 -1.49 -10.16
C GLY A 95 -17.40 -1.77 -8.71
N ILE A 96 -16.56 -2.51 -7.98
CA ILE A 96 -16.76 -2.87 -6.56
C ILE A 96 -15.78 -2.09 -5.68
N GLY A 97 -14.54 -1.92 -6.14
CA GLY A 97 -13.41 -1.46 -5.33
C GLY A 97 -12.92 -2.52 -4.33
N ILE A 98 -11.98 -2.15 -3.46
CA ILE A 98 -11.49 -3.01 -2.39
C ILE A 98 -12.23 -2.66 -1.09
N ASN A 99 -12.76 -3.67 -0.41
CA ASN A 99 -13.39 -3.58 0.91
C ASN A 99 -13.18 -4.88 1.70
N TRP A 100 -13.61 -4.92 2.96
CA TRP A 100 -13.46 -6.08 3.85
C TRP A 100 -14.02 -7.39 3.27
N HIS A 101 -15.15 -7.34 2.55
CA HIS A 101 -15.74 -8.52 1.95
C HIS A 101 -14.94 -9.01 0.73
N VAL A 102 -14.31 -8.11 -0.02
CA VAL A 102 -13.37 -8.50 -1.08
C VAL A 102 -12.15 -9.22 -0.50
N ILE A 103 -11.66 -8.76 0.66
CA ILE A 103 -10.58 -9.43 1.39
C ILE A 103 -10.99 -10.82 1.85
N GLU A 104 -12.15 -10.93 2.50
CA GLU A 104 -12.74 -12.19 2.96
C GLU A 104 -12.85 -13.21 1.82
N ASN A 105 -13.55 -12.84 0.73
CA ASN A 105 -13.75 -13.71 -0.42
C ASN A 105 -12.43 -14.13 -1.09
N ALA A 106 -11.45 -13.23 -1.16
CA ALA A 106 -10.14 -13.57 -1.72
C ALA A 106 -9.40 -14.58 -0.83
N ALA A 107 -9.45 -14.38 0.49
CA ALA A 107 -8.84 -15.31 1.44
C ALA A 107 -9.53 -16.68 1.45
N GLU A 108 -10.86 -16.71 1.39
CA GLU A 108 -11.64 -17.94 1.28
C GLU A 108 -11.35 -18.71 -0.01
N ARG A 109 -11.24 -18.02 -1.14
CA ARG A 109 -10.90 -18.68 -2.40
C ARG A 109 -9.49 -19.29 -2.37
N LEU A 110 -8.53 -18.66 -1.70
CA LEU A 110 -7.13 -19.12 -1.65
C LEU A 110 -6.90 -20.19 -0.57
N TYR A 111 -7.57 -20.07 0.58
CA TYR A 111 -7.25 -20.85 1.78
C TYR A 111 -8.47 -21.55 2.42
N GLY A 112 -9.67 -21.41 1.85
CA GLY A 112 -10.91 -21.96 2.40
C GLY A 112 -11.52 -21.10 3.51
N GLU A 113 -12.66 -21.54 4.04
CA GLU A 113 -13.36 -20.88 5.15
C GLU A 113 -12.48 -20.77 6.41
N SER A 114 -12.70 -19.70 7.18
CA SER A 114 -12.00 -19.52 8.46
C SER A 114 -12.38 -20.67 9.42
N PRO A 115 -11.45 -21.19 10.24
CA PRO A 115 -11.75 -22.23 11.23
C PRO A 115 -12.80 -21.82 12.26
N ASP A 116 -12.97 -20.50 12.45
CA ASP A 116 -13.87 -19.89 13.43
C ASP A 116 -15.20 -19.38 12.82
N ALA A 117 -15.44 -19.65 11.52
CA ALA A 117 -16.63 -19.22 10.78
C ALA A 117 -17.90 -20.03 11.07
#